data_AF-A0A016UGY7-F1
#
_entry.id   AF-A0A016UGY7-F1
#
_cell.length_a   1.000
_cell.length_b   1.000
_cell.length_c   1.000
_cell.angle_alpha   90.00
_cell.angle_beta   90.00
_cell.angle_gamma   90.00
#
_symmetry.space_group_name_H-M   'P 1'
#
loop_
_entity.id
_entity.type
_entity.pdbx_description
1 polymer ?
#
loop_
_entity_poly.entity_id
_entity_poly.type
_entity_poly.pdbx_seq_one_letter_code
_entity_poly.pdbx_strand_id
1 'polypeptide(L)'
;MQKIGRCKVGTAAHEIGHTLGFFHTHSRHDRDKFILFNRENVESKYLDEFTKQTTLTNENYGIPYDYGSIMHYGATMASLDGQPTMLARDGNYTQTLGSPFVSFYDLIMMNFHYGCNTICKRETSARCSMGGIPHPRNCSTCLCPTGYGGKECKERPQGCGQEYEATSSYKVLEDVVGHPEQGYTDREDYEKCTYWVKAPTGKKIEIEIVGLSDGLAVDGCQYGGVEIKTNKDQKLTGYRFCAKEDAGVRLVSKRNIVPIITYNRVYFTKTILKYRIAP
;
A
#
# COMPACT_ATOMS: atom_id res chain seq x y z
N MET A 1 -0.81 26.03 25.16
CA MET A 1 -1.01 25.29 23.91
C MET A 1 0.34 24.78 23.44
N GLN A 2 0.50 23.47 23.28
CA GLN A 2 1.75 22.87 22.78
C GLN A 2 1.89 23.22 21.30
N LYS A 3 3.07 23.67 20.86
CA LYS A 3 3.36 23.80 19.42
C LYS A 3 3.40 22.40 18.85
N ILE A 4 2.31 21.96 18.23
CA ILE A 4 2.26 20.72 17.47
C ILE A 4 3.17 20.95 16.26
N GLY A 5 4.35 20.31 16.25
CA GLY A 5 5.15 20.19 15.03
C GLY A 5 4.29 19.59 13.92
N ARG A 6 4.48 20.01 12.66
CA ARG A 6 3.59 19.73 11.51
C ARG A 6 2.93 18.33 11.60
N CYS A 7 1.61 18.28 11.87
CA CYS A 7 0.83 17.06 11.78
C CYS A 7 0.73 16.64 10.30
N LYS A 8 1.29 15.49 9.95
CA LYS A 8 1.15 14.93 8.61
C LYS A 8 -0.26 14.35 8.46
N VAL A 9 -0.85 14.47 7.25
CA VAL A 9 -2.18 13.91 6.94
C VAL A 9 -2.28 12.42 7.31
N GLY A 10 -1.23 11.64 7.02
CA GLY A 10 -1.18 10.23 7.39
C GLY A 10 -1.27 9.98 8.90
N THR A 11 -0.54 10.77 9.71
CA THR A 11 -0.61 10.69 11.18
C THR A 11 -2.00 11.06 11.68
N ALA A 12 -2.58 12.15 11.17
CA ALA A 12 -3.94 12.54 11.55
C ALA A 12 -4.97 11.44 11.20
N ALA A 13 -4.85 10.83 10.02
CA ALA A 13 -5.71 9.73 9.61
C ALA A 13 -5.54 8.47 10.48
N HIS A 14 -4.32 8.16 10.92
CA HIS A 14 -4.03 7.07 11.87
C HIS A 14 -4.75 7.29 13.22
N GLU A 15 -4.60 8.47 13.82
CA GLU A 15 -5.24 8.78 15.11
C GLU A 15 -6.76 8.85 15.02
N ILE A 16 -7.30 9.33 13.89
CA ILE A 16 -8.73 9.25 13.60
C ILE A 16 -9.17 7.78 13.49
N GLY A 17 -8.37 6.91 12.88
CA GLY A 17 -8.62 5.47 12.87
C GLY A 17 -8.79 4.89 14.27
N HIS A 18 -7.88 5.20 15.19
CA HIS A 18 -8.00 4.82 16.60
C HIS A 18 -9.29 5.34 17.25
N THR A 19 -9.60 6.62 17.03
CA THR A 19 -10.83 7.25 17.56
C THR A 19 -12.10 6.55 17.06
N LEU A 20 -12.05 6.01 15.83
CA LEU A 20 -13.13 5.25 15.20
C LEU A 20 -13.09 3.74 15.50
N GLY A 21 -12.23 3.31 16.44
CA GLY A 21 -12.23 1.94 16.97
C GLY A 21 -11.21 0.99 16.33
N PHE A 22 -10.27 1.48 15.53
CA PHE A 22 -9.24 0.61 14.96
C PHE A 22 -8.12 0.37 15.97
N PHE A 23 -7.76 -0.91 16.16
CA PHE A 23 -6.47 -1.28 16.71
C PHE A 23 -5.39 -1.22 15.64
N HIS A 24 -4.12 -1.23 16.06
CA HIS A 24 -3.03 -1.44 15.11
C HIS A 24 -3.16 -2.79 14.40
N THR A 25 -2.81 -2.81 13.12
CA THR A 25 -2.91 -4.02 12.29
C THR A 25 -2.01 -5.13 12.81
N HIS A 26 -0.82 -4.80 13.32
CA HIS A 26 0.09 -5.75 13.97
C HIS A 26 -0.40 -6.20 15.36
N SER A 27 -1.54 -5.74 15.83
CA SER A 27 -2.16 -6.23 17.06
C SER A 27 -3.33 -7.18 16.78
N ARG A 28 -3.66 -7.47 15.51
CA ARG A 28 -4.68 -8.46 15.16
C ARG A 28 -4.42 -9.81 15.81
N HIS A 29 -5.50 -10.48 16.21
CA HIS A 29 -5.43 -11.81 16.85
C HIS A 29 -4.78 -12.88 15.94
N ASP A 30 -4.82 -12.69 14.62
CA ASP A 30 -4.27 -13.58 13.60
C ASP A 30 -2.93 -13.14 13.01
N ARG A 31 -2.30 -12.07 13.52
CA ARG A 31 -1.10 -11.45 12.93
C ARG A 31 0.06 -12.42 12.68
N ASP A 32 0.24 -13.42 13.54
CA ASP A 32 1.44 -14.26 13.52
C ASP A 32 1.47 -15.19 12.30
N LYS A 33 0.36 -15.25 11.53
CA LYS A 33 0.28 -15.87 10.21
C LYS A 33 0.88 -15.02 9.09
N PHE A 34 1.13 -13.73 9.35
CA PHE A 34 1.53 -12.73 8.36
C PHE A 34 2.84 -12.05 8.71
N ILE A 35 3.15 -11.88 10.00
CA ILE A 35 4.41 -11.31 10.47
C ILE A 35 5.17 -12.26 11.38
N LEU A 36 6.48 -12.06 11.43
CA LEU A 36 7.39 -12.55 12.47
C LEU A 36 7.61 -11.41 13.45
N PHE A 37 7.43 -11.67 14.76
CA PHE A 37 7.63 -10.68 15.81
C PHE A 37 8.87 -11.05 16.65
N ASN A 38 9.83 -10.14 16.72
CA ASN A 38 11.09 -10.30 17.42
C ASN A 38 11.05 -9.53 18.73
N ARG A 39 10.50 -10.16 19.78
CA ARG A 39 10.35 -9.56 21.11
C ARG A 39 11.67 -9.02 21.67
N GLU A 40 12.78 -9.71 21.40
CA GLU A 40 14.11 -9.36 21.88
C GLU A 40 14.63 -8.03 21.33
N ASN A 41 14.12 -7.58 20.18
CA ASN A 41 14.54 -6.33 19.55
C ASN A 41 13.72 -5.12 20.02
N VAL A 42 12.69 -5.30 20.85
CA VAL A 42 11.80 -4.23 21.32
C VAL A 42 12.30 -3.63 22.64
N GLU A 43 12.33 -2.30 22.75
CA GLU A 43 12.58 -1.65 24.04
C GLU A 43 11.53 -2.08 25.07
N SER A 44 11.96 -2.51 26.26
CA SER A 44 11.07 -3.16 27.23
C SER A 44 9.82 -2.36 27.62
N LYS A 45 9.90 -1.01 27.60
CA LYS A 45 8.79 -0.11 27.91
C LYS A 45 7.67 -0.09 26.85
N TYR A 46 7.94 -0.55 25.63
CA TYR A 46 6.97 -0.58 24.53
C TYR A 46 6.40 -1.98 24.27
N LEU A 47 6.81 -3.01 25.01
CA LEU A 47 6.37 -4.40 24.77
C LEU A 47 4.85 -4.57 24.79
N ASP A 48 4.16 -3.81 25.63
CA ASP A 48 2.70 -3.89 25.75
C ASP A 48 1.97 -3.38 24.48
N GLU A 49 2.58 -2.48 23.70
CA GLU A 49 2.05 -2.00 22.41
C GLU A 49 2.02 -3.09 21.33
N PHE A 50 2.77 -4.18 21.53
CA PHE A 50 2.80 -5.35 20.65
C PHE A 50 1.92 -6.49 21.17
N THR A 51 1.08 -6.25 22.19
CA THR A 51 0.13 -7.25 22.67
C THR A 51 -0.91 -7.56 21.61
N LYS A 52 -1.11 -8.86 21.32
CA LYS A 52 -2.19 -9.28 20.43
C LYS A 52 -3.54 -9.02 21.08
N GLN A 53 -4.46 -8.52 20.28
CA GLN A 53 -5.88 -8.59 20.57
C GLN A 53 -6.35 -10.05 20.52
N THR A 54 -7.49 -10.30 21.14
CA THR A 54 -8.16 -11.60 21.11
C THR A 54 -9.30 -11.57 20.09
N THR A 55 -9.86 -12.73 19.74
CA THR A 55 -11.08 -12.79 18.92
C THR A 55 -12.30 -12.15 19.58
N LEU A 56 -12.25 -11.91 20.90
CA LEU A 56 -13.31 -11.19 21.62
C LEU A 56 -13.17 -9.67 21.50
N THR A 57 -11.93 -9.16 21.37
CA THR A 57 -11.64 -7.72 21.35
C THR A 57 -11.37 -7.18 19.96
N ASN A 58 -11.10 -8.04 18.97
CA ASN A 58 -10.80 -7.64 17.59
C ASN A 58 -11.59 -8.49 16.58
N GLU A 59 -12.49 -7.83 15.85
CA GLU A 59 -13.19 -8.37 14.68
C GLU A 59 -12.50 -7.90 13.41
N ASN A 60 -12.20 -8.84 12.50
CA ASN A 60 -11.55 -8.56 11.23
C ASN A 60 -12.53 -8.48 10.06
N TYR A 61 -13.83 -8.81 10.25
CA TYR A 61 -14.87 -8.80 9.22
C TYR A 61 -14.56 -9.69 8.01
N GLY A 62 -13.75 -10.73 8.20
CA GLY A 62 -13.24 -11.57 7.10
C GLY A 62 -12.28 -10.85 6.15
N ILE A 63 -11.80 -9.64 6.50
CA ILE A 63 -10.85 -8.86 5.71
C ILE A 63 -9.43 -9.44 5.89
N PRO A 64 -8.70 -9.68 4.79
CA PRO A 64 -7.34 -10.20 4.87
C PRO A 64 -6.40 -9.21 5.58
N TYR A 65 -5.24 -9.71 5.97
CA TYR A 65 -4.19 -8.88 6.55
C TYR A 65 -3.58 -7.97 5.46
N ASP A 66 -3.66 -6.65 5.66
CA ASP A 66 -3.09 -5.67 4.73
C ASP A 66 -1.85 -5.04 5.35
N TYR A 67 -0.68 -5.45 4.85
CA TYR A 67 0.62 -4.96 5.28
C TYR A 67 0.78 -3.44 5.13
N GLY A 68 0.04 -2.85 4.19
CA GLY A 68 0.06 -1.41 3.91
C GLY A 68 -1.07 -0.61 4.55
N SER A 69 -1.79 -1.20 5.52
CA SER A 69 -2.75 -0.45 6.33
C SER A 69 -2.06 0.73 7.01
N ILE A 70 -2.74 1.87 7.09
CA ILE A 70 -2.23 3.04 7.82
C ILE A 70 -2.09 2.76 9.32
N MET A 71 -2.78 1.73 9.82
CA MET A 71 -2.72 1.29 11.22
C MET A 71 -1.60 0.28 11.49
N HIS A 72 -0.77 -0.05 10.51
CA HIS A 72 0.33 -1.00 10.69
C HIS A 72 1.62 -0.28 11.09
N TYR A 73 2.27 -0.70 12.17
CA TYR A 73 3.60 -0.21 12.53
C TYR A 73 4.67 -0.56 11.49
N GLY A 74 5.74 0.23 11.46
CA GLY A 74 6.94 -0.06 10.69
C GLY A 74 7.71 -1.28 11.21
N ALA A 75 8.55 -1.86 10.37
CA ALA A 75 9.37 -3.04 10.70
C ALA A 75 10.33 -2.79 11.89
N THR A 76 10.76 -1.55 12.08
CA THR A 76 11.75 -1.13 13.10
C THR A 76 11.12 -0.34 14.26
N MET A 77 9.80 -0.23 14.30
CA MET A 77 9.11 0.54 15.34
C MET A 77 9.43 0.01 16.74
N ALA A 78 9.72 0.91 17.68
CA ALA A 78 10.11 0.63 19.06
C ALA A 78 11.37 -0.26 19.22
N SER A 79 12.25 -0.27 18.22
CA SER A 79 13.50 -1.02 18.24
C SER A 79 14.52 -0.45 19.23
N LEU A 80 15.25 -1.33 19.93
CA LEU A 80 16.30 -0.96 20.88
C LEU A 80 17.63 -0.54 20.23
N ASP A 81 17.93 -1.05 19.04
CA ASP A 81 19.21 -0.87 18.33
C ASP A 81 19.05 -0.64 16.82
N GLY A 82 17.82 -0.40 16.35
CA GLY A 82 17.49 -0.25 14.94
C GLY A 82 17.30 -1.57 14.19
N GLN A 83 17.44 -2.73 14.85
CA GLN A 83 17.07 -4.01 14.24
C GLN A 83 15.54 -4.15 14.10
N PRO A 84 15.04 -4.88 13.09
CA PRO A 84 13.61 -5.08 12.91
C PRO A 84 12.93 -5.76 14.11
N THR A 85 11.92 -5.13 14.67
CA THR A 85 11.03 -5.69 15.70
C THR A 85 9.97 -6.59 15.07
N MET A 86 9.64 -6.36 13.80
CA MET A 86 8.77 -7.22 13.02
C MET A 86 9.21 -7.35 11.56
N LEU A 87 8.97 -8.50 10.96
CA LEU A 87 9.21 -8.76 9.53
C LEU A 87 7.97 -9.37 8.90
N ALA A 88 7.66 -9.00 7.67
CA ALA A 88 6.61 -9.67 6.92
C ALA A 88 7.07 -11.10 6.57
N ARG A 89 6.17 -12.08 6.69
CA ARG A 89 6.47 -13.47 6.29
C ARG A 89 6.65 -13.59 4.78
N ASP A 90 5.92 -12.78 4.01
CA ASP A 90 6.27 -12.49 2.63
C ASP A 90 7.23 -11.31 2.62
N GLY A 91 8.52 -11.59 2.43
CA GLY A 91 9.59 -10.61 2.58
C GLY A 91 9.44 -9.36 1.71
N ASN A 92 8.73 -9.46 0.57
CA ASN A 92 8.46 -8.32 -0.32
C ASN A 92 7.56 -7.26 0.31
N TYR A 93 6.87 -7.58 1.42
CA TYR A 93 6.04 -6.64 2.17
C TYR A 93 6.78 -5.94 3.30
N THR A 94 8.03 -6.28 3.59
CA THR A 94 8.74 -5.74 4.76
C THR A 94 8.81 -4.21 4.73
N GLN A 95 9.16 -3.61 3.59
CA GLN A 95 9.17 -2.14 3.43
C GLN A 95 7.76 -1.53 3.30
N THR A 96 6.73 -2.34 3.07
CA THR A 96 5.33 -1.85 3.04
C THR A 96 4.80 -1.56 4.45
N LEU A 97 5.34 -2.23 5.49
CA LEU A 97 4.99 -2.00 6.90
C LEU A 97 5.28 -0.55 7.31
N GLY A 98 4.37 0.10 8.04
CA GLY A 98 4.52 1.52 8.39
C GLY A 98 3.97 2.49 7.34
N SER A 99 3.09 2.00 6.46
CA SER A 99 2.47 2.77 5.39
C SER A 99 1.90 4.12 5.85
N PRO A 100 2.20 5.24 5.15
CA PRO A 100 1.62 6.54 5.44
C PRO A 100 0.26 6.77 4.75
N PHE A 101 -0.30 5.75 4.09
CA PHE A 101 -1.51 5.86 3.27
C PHE A 101 -2.65 5.03 3.85
N VAL A 102 -3.85 5.60 3.86
CA VAL A 102 -5.09 4.85 4.12
C VAL A 102 -5.25 3.82 3.01
N SER A 103 -5.24 2.55 3.37
CA SER A 103 -5.39 1.46 2.42
C SER A 103 -6.85 1.30 2.01
N PHE A 104 -7.09 0.61 0.89
CA PHE A 104 -8.46 0.33 0.47
C PHE A 104 -9.18 -0.59 1.47
N TYR A 105 -8.45 -1.45 2.17
CA TYR A 105 -9.03 -2.29 3.22
C TYR A 105 -9.31 -1.53 4.51
N ASP A 106 -8.57 -0.47 4.83
CA ASP A 106 -8.93 0.42 5.93
C ASP A 106 -10.33 1.03 5.68
N LEU A 107 -10.57 1.50 4.45
CA LEU A 107 -11.87 2.05 4.04
C LEU A 107 -12.99 1.01 4.09
N ILE A 108 -12.72 -0.21 3.61
CA ILE A 108 -13.70 -1.30 3.65
C ILE A 108 -14.03 -1.66 5.09
N MET A 109 -13.02 -1.83 5.94
CA MET A 109 -13.21 -2.19 7.35
C MET A 109 -14.06 -1.14 8.07
N MET A 110 -13.81 0.14 7.82
CA MET A 110 -14.59 1.25 8.38
C MET A 110 -16.05 1.18 7.93
N ASN A 111 -16.27 0.93 6.63
CA ASN A 111 -17.61 0.80 6.07
C ASN A 111 -18.37 -0.41 6.64
N PHE A 112 -17.70 -1.52 6.93
CA PHE A 112 -18.32 -2.66 7.61
C PHE A 112 -18.63 -2.35 9.07
N HIS A 113 -17.69 -1.75 9.80
CA HIS A 113 -17.84 -1.45 11.22
C HIS A 113 -19.03 -0.51 11.50
N TYR A 114 -19.21 0.52 10.66
CA TYR A 114 -20.30 1.49 10.79
C TYR A 114 -21.51 1.21 9.88
N GLY A 115 -21.60 0.01 9.27
CA GLY A 115 -22.74 -0.41 8.47
C GLY A 115 -22.94 0.34 7.14
N CYS A 116 -21.96 1.13 6.69
CA CYS A 116 -22.02 1.86 5.41
C CYS A 116 -22.07 0.93 4.19
N ASN A 117 -21.59 -0.31 4.33
CA ASN A 117 -21.67 -1.34 3.29
C ASN A 117 -23.11 -1.79 2.96
N THR A 118 -24.10 -1.44 3.79
CA THR A 118 -25.51 -1.81 3.58
C THR A 118 -26.34 -0.72 2.89
N ILE A 119 -25.79 0.50 2.73
CA ILE A 119 -26.50 1.67 2.18
C ILE A 119 -26.85 1.44 0.70
N CYS A 120 -25.92 0.88 -0.06
CA CYS A 120 -26.07 0.69 -1.51
C CYS A 120 -26.67 -0.66 -1.86
N LYS A 121 -27.90 -0.65 -2.40
CA LYS A 121 -28.61 -1.87 -2.84
C LYS A 121 -27.91 -2.49 -4.04
N ARG A 122 -27.70 -3.80 -4.02
CA ARG A 122 -26.93 -4.53 -5.04
C ARG A 122 -27.56 -4.43 -6.43
N GLU A 123 -28.87 -4.27 -6.53
CA GLU A 123 -29.64 -4.29 -7.77
C GLU A 123 -29.50 -2.98 -8.55
N THR A 124 -29.50 -1.86 -7.83
CA THR A 124 -29.56 -0.50 -8.40
C THR A 124 -28.22 0.24 -8.40
N SER A 125 -27.22 -0.29 -7.70
CA SER A 125 -25.91 0.36 -7.58
C SER A 125 -24.97 0.03 -8.74
N ALA A 126 -23.92 0.85 -8.87
CA ALA A 126 -22.87 0.68 -9.88
C ALA A 126 -22.23 -0.71 -9.83
N ARG A 127 -21.91 -1.25 -11.02
CA ARG A 127 -21.21 -2.53 -11.17
C ARG A 127 -19.71 -2.31 -11.15
N CYS A 128 -19.13 -2.39 -9.97
CA CYS A 128 -17.70 -2.15 -9.77
C CYS A 128 -16.86 -3.36 -10.20
N SER A 129 -15.69 -3.06 -10.78
CA SER A 129 -14.71 -4.04 -11.23
C SER A 129 -13.43 -3.97 -10.40
N MET A 130 -12.52 -4.92 -10.61
CA MET A 130 -11.18 -4.94 -10.00
C MET A 130 -11.16 -4.85 -8.47
N GLY A 131 -12.25 -5.26 -7.81
CA GLY A 131 -12.39 -5.21 -6.35
C GLY A 131 -12.98 -3.91 -5.81
N GLY A 132 -13.40 -2.99 -6.66
CA GLY A 132 -14.16 -1.81 -6.24
C GLY A 132 -15.50 -2.15 -5.61
N ILE A 133 -16.01 -1.21 -4.83
CA ILE A 133 -17.32 -1.29 -4.15
C ILE A 133 -18.17 -0.07 -4.50
N PRO A 134 -19.51 -0.16 -4.49
CA PRO A 134 -20.35 1.03 -4.63
C PRO A 134 -20.00 2.07 -3.57
N HIS A 135 -19.87 3.34 -3.98
CA HIS A 135 -19.49 4.39 -3.06
C HIS A 135 -20.67 4.68 -2.11
N PRO A 136 -20.49 4.59 -0.77
CA PRO A 136 -21.61 4.62 0.18
C PRO A 136 -22.36 5.96 0.21
N ARG A 137 -21.72 7.06 -0.22
CA ARG A 137 -22.38 8.38 -0.36
C ARG A 137 -22.95 8.64 -1.77
N ASN A 138 -22.67 7.77 -2.73
CA ASN A 138 -23.14 7.88 -4.12
C ASN A 138 -23.11 6.50 -4.79
N CYS A 139 -24.20 5.74 -4.65
CA CYS A 139 -24.26 4.36 -5.13
C CYS A 139 -24.18 4.20 -6.65
N SER A 140 -24.23 5.29 -7.41
CA SER A 140 -24.11 5.31 -8.88
C SER A 140 -22.65 5.34 -9.37
N THR A 141 -21.68 5.42 -8.47
CA THR A 141 -20.25 5.34 -8.77
C THR A 141 -19.54 4.35 -7.85
N CYS A 142 -18.32 3.95 -8.22
CA CYS A 142 -17.49 3.03 -7.47
C CYS A 142 -16.39 3.75 -6.69
N LEU A 143 -16.13 3.26 -5.48
CA LEU A 143 -14.88 3.46 -4.75
C LEU A 143 -13.89 2.39 -5.25
N CYS A 144 -12.74 2.82 -5.78
CA CYS A 144 -11.78 1.93 -6.43
C CYS A 144 -10.55 1.66 -5.56
N PRO A 145 -9.99 0.43 -5.61
CA PRO A 145 -8.69 0.16 -5.01
C PRO A 145 -7.59 1.03 -5.64
N THR A 146 -6.53 1.31 -4.88
CA THR A 146 -5.37 2.06 -5.37
C THR A 146 -4.84 1.45 -6.66
N GLY A 147 -4.60 2.30 -7.66
CA GLY A 147 -4.19 1.89 -9.00
C GLY A 147 -5.35 1.69 -9.98
N TYR A 148 -6.61 1.81 -9.55
CA TYR A 148 -7.80 1.74 -10.41
C TYR A 148 -8.67 2.99 -10.26
N GLY A 149 -9.38 3.35 -11.32
CA GLY A 149 -10.22 4.53 -11.40
C GLY A 149 -11.35 4.40 -12.42
N GLY A 150 -11.97 5.53 -12.73
CA GLY A 150 -13.19 5.58 -13.52
C GLY A 150 -14.43 5.19 -12.72
N LYS A 151 -15.61 5.34 -13.34
CA LYS A 151 -16.91 5.11 -12.68
C LYS A 151 -17.09 3.66 -12.20
N GLU A 152 -16.43 2.71 -12.88
CA GLU A 152 -16.55 1.26 -12.65
C GLU A 152 -15.25 0.60 -12.18
N CYS A 153 -14.17 1.36 -11.90
CA CYS A 153 -12.86 0.81 -11.57
C CYS A 153 -12.22 -0.03 -12.71
N LYS A 154 -12.53 0.32 -13.96
CA LYS A 154 -12.01 -0.33 -15.18
C LYS A 154 -10.95 0.51 -15.89
N GLU A 155 -10.65 1.69 -15.38
CA GLU A 155 -9.74 2.64 -16.00
C GLU A 155 -8.53 2.86 -15.10
N ARG A 156 -7.42 3.25 -15.72
CA ARG A 156 -6.29 3.82 -14.98
C ARG A 156 -6.73 5.13 -14.31
N PRO A 157 -6.32 5.40 -13.05
CA PRO A 157 -6.55 6.70 -12.43
C PRO A 157 -6.10 7.87 -13.31
N GLN A 158 -6.86 8.97 -13.26
CA GLN A 158 -6.48 10.22 -13.94
C GLN A 158 -5.18 10.79 -13.35
N GLY A 159 -4.45 11.57 -14.15
CA GLY A 159 -3.13 12.11 -13.80
C GLY A 159 -2.00 11.48 -14.60
N CYS A 160 -0.76 11.68 -14.15
CA CYS A 160 0.43 11.19 -14.83
C CYS A 160 0.54 9.65 -14.82
N GLY A 161 1.40 9.14 -15.70
CA GLY A 161 1.55 7.74 -16.02
C GLY A 161 0.78 7.30 -17.27
N GLN A 162 0.93 6.04 -17.66
CA GLN A 162 0.40 5.52 -18.93
C GLN A 162 0.14 4.01 -18.92
N GLU A 163 -0.55 3.54 -19.95
CA GLU A 163 -0.78 2.12 -20.17
C GLU A 163 0.27 1.55 -21.13
N TYR A 164 0.79 0.36 -20.81
CA TYR A 164 1.76 -0.36 -21.60
C TYR A 164 1.27 -1.78 -21.91
N GLU A 165 1.60 -2.27 -23.10
CA GLU A 165 1.38 -3.67 -23.48
C GLU A 165 2.68 -4.46 -23.34
N ALA A 166 2.65 -5.53 -22.54
CA ALA A 166 3.75 -6.45 -22.36
C ALA A 166 3.89 -7.40 -23.56
N THR A 167 5.13 -7.74 -23.90
CA THR A 167 5.50 -8.71 -24.93
C THR A 167 6.34 -9.83 -24.33
N SER A 168 6.70 -10.86 -25.09
CA SER A 168 7.63 -11.91 -24.62
C SER A 168 9.04 -11.37 -24.32
N SER A 169 9.48 -10.33 -25.02
CA SER A 169 10.72 -9.60 -24.74
C SER A 169 10.53 -8.55 -23.64
N TYR A 170 11.59 -8.29 -22.89
CA TYR A 170 11.61 -7.21 -21.90
C TYR A 170 11.46 -5.84 -22.55
N LYS A 171 10.61 -5.02 -21.95
CA LYS A 171 10.51 -3.59 -22.16
C LYS A 171 10.89 -2.86 -20.88
N VAL A 172 11.25 -1.58 -21.00
CA VAL A 172 11.65 -0.73 -19.87
C VAL A 172 10.54 0.27 -19.57
N LEU A 173 10.25 0.45 -18.29
CA LEU A 173 9.46 1.55 -17.75
C LEU A 173 10.40 2.37 -16.87
N GLU A 174 10.58 3.63 -17.21
CA GLU A 174 11.33 4.59 -16.41
C GLU A 174 10.43 5.75 -16.03
N ASP A 175 10.51 6.18 -14.78
CA ASP A 175 9.77 7.32 -14.27
C ASP A 175 10.57 8.10 -13.24
N VAL A 176 10.32 9.41 -13.18
CA VAL A 176 10.88 10.34 -12.18
C VAL A 176 9.73 11.17 -11.64
N VAL A 177 9.47 11.03 -10.34
CA VAL A 177 8.43 11.79 -9.63
C VAL A 177 9.08 12.76 -8.65
N GLY A 178 8.62 14.01 -8.61
CA GLY A 178 9.25 15.10 -7.86
C GLY A 178 10.40 15.77 -8.63
N HIS A 179 10.93 16.85 -8.05
CA HIS A 179 11.97 17.68 -8.64
C HIS A 179 13.06 18.07 -7.63
N PRO A 180 14.34 18.12 -8.04
CA PRO A 180 15.44 18.50 -7.14
C PRO A 180 15.24 19.82 -6.41
N GLU A 181 14.60 20.79 -7.07
CA GLU A 181 14.30 22.14 -6.55
C GLU A 181 13.38 22.12 -5.31
N GLN A 182 12.64 21.03 -5.10
CA GLN A 182 11.75 20.88 -3.95
C GLN A 182 12.50 20.60 -2.64
N GLY A 183 13.78 20.23 -2.72
CA GLY A 183 14.63 19.97 -1.55
C GLY A 183 14.18 18.77 -0.70
N TYR A 184 14.77 18.64 0.49
CA TYR A 184 14.55 17.50 1.40
C TYR A 184 13.46 17.73 2.45
N THR A 185 12.79 18.89 2.43
CA THR A 185 11.66 19.15 3.31
C THR A 185 10.46 18.33 2.85
N ASP A 186 9.82 17.61 3.76
CA ASP A 186 8.67 16.80 3.43
C ASP A 186 7.45 17.64 3.07
N ARG A 187 6.93 17.41 1.86
CA ARG A 187 5.67 18.01 1.40
C ARG A 187 4.50 17.29 2.06
N GLU A 188 3.40 17.99 2.31
CA GLU A 188 2.20 17.37 2.90
C GLU A 188 1.62 16.29 1.98
N ASP A 189 1.48 16.65 0.70
CA ASP A 189 0.97 15.77 -0.35
C ASP A 189 2.07 14.97 -1.06
N TYR A 190 1.66 13.84 -1.62
CA TYR A 190 2.49 13.04 -2.50
C TYR A 190 2.14 13.33 -3.96
N GLU A 191 3.17 13.53 -4.76
CA GLU A 191 3.06 13.37 -6.20
C GLU A 191 3.02 11.88 -6.51
N LYS A 192 2.11 11.46 -7.39
CA LYS A 192 1.90 10.06 -7.76
C LYS A 192 1.65 9.91 -9.25
N CYS A 193 2.34 8.98 -9.90
CA CYS A 193 2.02 8.55 -11.26
C CYS A 193 1.57 7.09 -11.24
N THR A 194 0.51 6.78 -12.00
CA THR A 194 -0.02 5.43 -12.09
C THR A 194 0.14 4.90 -13.49
N TYR A 195 0.79 3.75 -13.62
CA TYR A 195 0.99 3.02 -14.86
C TYR A 195 0.27 1.68 -14.81
N TRP A 196 -0.23 1.22 -15.95
CA TRP A 196 -0.74 -0.14 -16.11
C TRP A 196 0.13 -0.89 -17.09
N VAL A 197 0.74 -1.99 -16.64
CA VAL A 197 1.28 -2.98 -17.57
C VAL A 197 0.20 -4.03 -17.82
N LYS A 198 -0.17 -4.21 -19.08
CA LYS A 198 -1.23 -5.12 -19.52
C LYS A 198 -0.64 -6.25 -20.36
N ALA A 199 -1.32 -7.38 -20.30
CA ALA A 199 -1.05 -8.57 -21.11
C ALA A 199 -2.38 -9.17 -21.57
N PRO A 200 -2.36 -10.04 -22.61
CA PRO A 200 -3.54 -10.78 -23.02
C PRO A 200 -4.17 -11.56 -21.86
N THR A 201 -5.50 -11.70 -21.89
CA THR A 201 -6.24 -12.46 -20.87
C THR A 201 -5.66 -13.85 -20.67
N GLY A 202 -5.47 -14.26 -19.40
CA GLY A 202 -4.87 -15.54 -19.04
C GLY A 202 -3.35 -15.54 -18.99
N LYS A 203 -2.67 -14.51 -19.51
CA LYS A 203 -1.23 -14.33 -19.32
C LYS A 203 -0.91 -13.63 -18.01
N LYS A 204 0.31 -13.85 -17.53
CA LYS A 204 0.90 -13.18 -16.36
C LYS A 204 2.01 -12.26 -16.84
N ILE A 205 2.35 -11.29 -16.02
CA ILE A 205 3.38 -10.27 -16.29
C ILE A 205 4.48 -10.47 -15.25
N GLU A 206 5.71 -10.54 -15.73
CA GLU A 206 6.90 -10.47 -14.91
C GLU A 206 7.39 -9.02 -14.87
N ILE A 207 7.68 -8.51 -13.68
CA ILE A 207 8.28 -7.19 -13.45
C ILE A 207 9.57 -7.39 -12.67
N GLU A 208 10.64 -6.75 -13.12
CA GLU A 208 11.94 -6.71 -12.45
C GLU A 208 12.25 -5.26 -12.08
N ILE A 209 12.66 -5.03 -10.84
CA ILE A 209 13.19 -3.74 -10.40
C ILE A 209 14.62 -3.63 -10.89
N VAL A 210 14.91 -2.66 -11.75
CA VAL A 210 16.26 -2.42 -12.27
C VAL A 210 17.01 -1.43 -11.40
N GLY A 211 16.32 -0.40 -10.90
CA GLY A 211 16.94 0.57 -10.02
C GLY A 211 15.93 1.53 -9.40
N LEU A 212 16.25 1.97 -8.19
CA LEU A 212 15.51 2.96 -7.40
C LEU A 212 16.49 4.04 -6.90
N SER A 213 15.98 5.24 -6.61
CA SER A 213 16.77 6.29 -5.94
C SER A 213 17.32 5.81 -4.60
N ASP A 214 18.55 6.24 -4.28
CA ASP A 214 19.19 5.98 -2.99
C ASP A 214 18.72 6.97 -1.91
N GLY A 215 18.88 6.60 -0.63
CA GLY A 215 18.66 7.48 0.52
C GLY A 215 17.20 7.76 0.91
N LEU A 216 16.23 7.07 0.30
CA LEU A 216 14.80 7.21 0.61
C LEU A 216 14.22 6.03 1.42
N ALA A 217 15.03 5.00 1.63
CA ALA A 217 14.63 3.75 2.28
C ALA A 217 14.35 3.96 3.77
N VAL A 218 13.08 3.83 4.14
CA VAL A 218 12.58 3.82 5.51
C VAL A 218 11.31 2.97 5.56
N ASP A 219 10.90 2.58 6.76
CA ASP A 219 9.62 1.90 6.96
C ASP A 219 8.47 2.65 6.26
N GLY A 220 7.64 1.87 5.56
CA GLY A 220 6.48 2.34 4.82
C GLY A 220 6.81 3.05 3.52
N CYS A 221 8.09 3.17 3.15
CA CYS A 221 8.57 3.97 2.04
C CYS A 221 8.01 5.39 2.04
N GLN A 222 8.00 6.03 3.22
CA GLN A 222 7.23 7.27 3.45
C GLN A 222 7.66 8.47 2.60
N TYR A 223 8.85 8.45 2.02
CA TYR A 223 9.41 9.60 1.29
C TYR A 223 9.18 9.51 -0.22
N GLY A 224 9.14 8.28 -0.74
CA GLY A 224 8.95 8.00 -2.14
C GLY A 224 9.36 6.56 -2.45
N GLY A 225 8.90 6.06 -3.58
CA GLY A 225 9.15 4.69 -4.00
C GLY A 225 8.16 4.25 -5.07
N VAL A 226 8.01 2.94 -5.18
CA VAL A 226 7.07 2.31 -6.12
C VAL A 226 6.22 1.27 -5.39
N GLU A 227 4.90 1.30 -5.62
CA GLU A 227 3.97 0.22 -5.27
C GLU A 227 3.67 -0.61 -6.52
N ILE A 228 3.89 -1.93 -6.46
CA ILE A 228 3.67 -2.87 -7.56
C ILE A 228 2.59 -3.89 -7.15
N LYS A 229 1.44 -3.88 -7.85
CA LYS A 229 0.26 -4.67 -7.48
C LYS A 229 0.14 -5.99 -8.25
N THR A 230 1.01 -6.94 -7.94
CA THR A 230 1.01 -8.29 -8.57
C THR A 230 0.04 -9.30 -7.94
N ASN A 231 -0.66 -8.92 -6.87
CA ASN A 231 -1.51 -9.81 -6.06
C ASN A 231 -2.72 -10.37 -6.80
N LYS A 232 -3.29 -11.49 -6.33
CA LYS A 232 -4.57 -12.00 -6.86
C LYS A 232 -5.74 -11.08 -6.47
N ASP A 233 -5.76 -10.69 -5.20
CA ASP A 233 -6.68 -9.71 -4.67
C ASP A 233 -6.13 -8.30 -4.92
N GLN A 234 -6.85 -7.54 -5.74
CA GLN A 234 -6.44 -6.19 -6.16
C GLN A 234 -6.84 -5.11 -5.16
N LYS A 235 -7.57 -5.48 -4.09
CA LYS A 235 -7.90 -4.61 -2.96
C LYS A 235 -6.73 -4.44 -1.99
N LEU A 236 -5.85 -5.45 -1.90
CA LEU A 236 -4.65 -5.41 -1.04
C LEU A 236 -3.69 -4.32 -1.48
N THR A 237 -2.98 -3.72 -0.54
CA THR A 237 -1.79 -2.90 -0.86
C THR A 237 -0.77 -3.76 -1.62
N GLY A 238 -0.18 -3.18 -2.67
CA GLY A 238 0.90 -3.83 -3.41
C GLY A 238 2.20 -3.89 -2.61
N TYR A 239 3.19 -4.58 -3.16
CA TYR A 239 4.55 -4.54 -2.61
C TYR A 239 5.14 -3.16 -2.83
N ARG A 240 5.76 -2.59 -1.80
CA ARG A 240 6.42 -1.29 -1.89
C ARG A 240 7.92 -1.45 -1.79
N PHE A 241 8.61 -0.73 -2.66
CA PHE A 241 10.07 -0.71 -2.72
C PHE A 241 10.56 0.73 -2.81
N CYS A 242 11.60 1.03 -2.05
CA CYS A 242 12.23 2.35 -2.00
C CYS A 242 13.73 2.31 -1.72
N ALA A 243 14.32 1.12 -1.61
CA ALA A 243 15.74 0.95 -1.37
C ALA A 243 16.46 0.57 -2.67
N LYS A 244 17.69 1.07 -2.86
CA LYS A 244 18.51 0.69 -4.03
C LYS A 244 18.83 -0.81 -4.03
N GLU A 245 18.87 -1.42 -2.84
CA GLU A 245 19.10 -2.83 -2.59
C GLU A 245 17.98 -3.72 -3.15
N ASP A 246 16.80 -3.15 -3.44
CA ASP A 246 15.69 -3.87 -4.06
C ASP A 246 15.90 -4.13 -5.57
N ALA A 247 16.98 -3.60 -6.15
CA ALA A 247 17.36 -3.90 -7.52
C ALA A 247 17.60 -5.42 -7.71
N GLY A 248 16.99 -5.99 -8.75
CA GLY A 248 17.00 -7.41 -9.04
C GLY A 248 15.80 -8.18 -8.47
N VAL A 249 14.95 -7.57 -7.63
CA VAL A 249 13.68 -8.17 -7.21
C VAL A 249 12.79 -8.42 -8.44
N ARG A 250 12.26 -9.64 -8.53
CA ARG A 250 11.35 -10.08 -9.60
C ARG A 250 10.00 -10.49 -9.05
N LEU A 251 8.95 -9.96 -9.65
CA LEU A 251 7.56 -10.23 -9.28
C LEU A 251 6.80 -10.77 -10.47
N VAL A 252 6.00 -11.82 -10.24
CA VAL A 252 5.11 -12.39 -11.25
C VAL A 252 3.66 -12.17 -10.85
N SER A 253 2.91 -11.51 -11.72
CA SER A 253 1.53 -11.16 -11.46
C SER A 253 0.61 -12.37 -11.38
N LYS A 254 -0.49 -12.23 -10.64
CA LYS A 254 -1.61 -13.19 -10.63
C LYS A 254 -2.73 -12.81 -11.61
N ARG A 255 -2.60 -11.66 -12.28
CA ARG A 255 -3.56 -11.10 -13.25
C ARG A 255 -2.83 -10.54 -14.47
N ASN A 256 -3.56 -10.30 -15.55
CA ASN A 256 -3.02 -9.76 -16.79
C ASN A 256 -2.95 -8.22 -16.82
N ILE A 257 -3.27 -7.54 -15.71
CA ILE A 257 -3.07 -6.10 -15.53
C ILE A 257 -2.30 -5.93 -14.21
N VAL A 258 -1.22 -5.16 -14.25
CA VAL A 258 -0.44 -4.79 -13.06
C VAL A 258 -0.40 -3.26 -12.95
N PRO A 259 -1.13 -2.68 -11.98
CA PRO A 259 -0.90 -1.31 -11.56
C PRO A 259 0.48 -1.15 -10.92
N ILE A 260 1.19 -0.12 -11.37
CA ILE A 260 2.47 0.35 -10.83
C ILE A 260 2.25 1.81 -10.44
N ILE A 261 2.47 2.13 -9.18
CA ILE A 261 2.27 3.48 -8.64
C ILE A 261 3.62 3.99 -8.14
N THR A 262 4.22 4.92 -8.86
CA THR A 262 5.39 5.67 -8.41
C THR A 262 4.93 6.88 -7.63
N TYR A 263 5.65 7.22 -6.56
CA TYR A 263 5.28 8.35 -5.73
C TYR A 263 6.48 8.99 -5.05
N ASN A 264 6.33 10.26 -4.70
CA ASN A 264 7.37 11.06 -4.03
C ASN A 264 6.74 12.19 -3.21
N ARG A 265 7.38 12.58 -2.11
CA ARG A 265 7.06 13.80 -1.35
C ARG A 265 8.28 14.62 -0.93
N VAL A 266 9.51 14.18 -1.27
CA VAL A 266 10.77 14.86 -0.98
C VAL A 266 11.70 14.76 -2.18
N TYR A 267 12.34 15.85 -2.55
CA TYR A 267 13.32 15.87 -3.63
C TYR A 267 12.73 15.23 -4.90
N PHE A 268 13.28 14.10 -5.37
CA PHE A 268 12.68 13.27 -6.40
C PHE A 268 12.93 11.78 -6.14
N THR A 269 12.14 10.92 -6.77
CA THR A 269 12.34 9.48 -6.83
C THR A 269 12.40 9.02 -8.28
N LYS A 270 13.50 8.39 -8.67
CA LYS A 270 13.66 7.72 -9.95
C LYS A 270 13.37 6.23 -9.77
N THR A 271 12.54 5.68 -10.66
CA THR A 271 12.21 4.25 -10.70
C THR A 271 12.47 3.71 -12.10
N ILE A 272 13.24 2.63 -12.20
CA ILE A 272 13.51 1.92 -13.45
C ILE A 272 13.06 0.48 -13.27
N LEU A 273 12.12 0.03 -14.10
CA LEU A 273 11.58 -1.31 -14.12
C LEU A 273 11.75 -1.93 -15.50
N LYS A 274 11.88 -3.25 -15.53
CA LYS A 274 11.70 -4.05 -16.74
C LYS A 274 10.44 -4.88 -16.61
N TYR A 275 9.73 -5.07 -17.70
CA TYR A 275 8.52 -5.89 -17.72
C TYR A 275 8.40 -6.71 -19.00
N ARG A 276 7.78 -7.88 -18.89
CA ARG A 276 7.43 -8.76 -20.02
C ARG A 276 6.24 -9.65 -19.64
N ILE A 277 5.67 -10.33 -20.64
CA ILE A 277 4.82 -11.49 -20.39
C ILE A 277 5.69 -12.56 -19.72
N ALA A 278 5.23 -13.06 -18.57
CA ALA A 278 5.93 -14.13 -17.87
C ALA A 278 6.02 -15.38 -18.76
N PRO A 279 7.19 -16.05 -18.81
CA PRO A 279 7.39 -17.28 -19.57
C PRO A 279 6.36 -18.38 -19.27
#